data_AF-A0A971HC31-F1
#
_entry.id   AF-A0A971HC31-F1
#
_cell.length_a   1.000
_cell.length_b   1.000
_cell.length_c   1.000
_cell.angle_alpha   90.00
_cell.angle_beta   90.00
_cell.angle_gamma   90.00
#
_symmetry.space_group_name_H-M   'P 1'
#
loop_
_entity.id
_entity.type
_entity.pdbx_description
1 polymer ?
#
loop_
_entity_poly.entity_id
_entity_poly.type
_entity_poly.pdbx_seq_one_letter_code
_entity_poly.pdbx_strand_id
1 'polypeptide(L)'
;MDDKKKQDDLISRYVYAVVRHLPANQQKDVEQELKTLIEDMLETRCGTRTSELGDVEAVLIELGVPYELAAKYRDTKRYLIGPQRFDIYVMLLKIVLAVAGGAIALALMISYALDPPSG
;
A
#
# COMPACT_ATOMS: atom_id res chain seq x y z
N MET A 1 21.14 -33.58 0.19
CA MET A 1 19.69 -33.60 0.52
C MET A 1 19.23 -32.25 1.10
N ASP A 2 20.09 -31.22 1.05
CA ASP A 2 19.87 -29.94 1.73
C ASP A 2 19.36 -28.82 0.82
N ASP A 3 19.58 -28.91 -0.49
CA ASP A 3 19.32 -27.78 -1.40
C ASP A 3 17.83 -27.56 -1.65
N LYS A 4 17.04 -28.62 -1.81
CA LYS A 4 15.58 -28.51 -1.92
C LYS A 4 14.96 -27.88 -0.67
N LYS A 5 15.44 -28.26 0.51
CA LYS A 5 15.00 -27.67 1.78
C LYS A 5 15.36 -26.18 1.88
N LYS A 6 16.53 -25.78 1.36
CA LYS A 6 16.94 -24.36 1.32
C LYS A 6 16.09 -23.56 0.33
N GLN A 7 15.75 -24.14 -0.83
CA GLN A 7 14.84 -23.53 -1.79
C GLN A 7 13.47 -23.27 -1.15
N ASP A 8 12.89 -24.29 -0.53
CA ASP A 8 11.59 -24.18 0.14
C ASP A 8 11.61 -23.15 1.28
N ASP A 9 12.69 -23.09 2.07
CA ASP A 9 12.86 -22.08 3.14
C ASP A 9 12.99 -20.66 2.57
N LEU A 10 13.75 -20.46 1.49
CA LEU A 10 13.89 -19.16 0.83
C LEU A 10 12.56 -18.66 0.27
N ILE A 11 11.85 -19.52 -0.46
CA ILE A 11 10.52 -19.20 -1.01
C ILE A 11 9.57 -18.88 0.14
N SER A 12 9.52 -19.71 1.18
CA SER A 12 8.64 -19.51 2.33
C SER A 12 8.92 -18.18 3.04
N ARG A 13 10.20 -17.83 3.25
CA ARG A 13 10.59 -16.55 3.86
C ARG A 13 10.23 -15.36 2.99
N TYR A 14 10.46 -15.45 1.69
CA TYR A 14 10.11 -14.40 0.75
C TYR A 14 8.60 -14.17 0.72
N VAL A 15 7.83 -15.23 0.54
CA VAL A 15 6.36 -15.19 0.53
C VAL A 15 5.84 -14.63 1.85
N TYR A 16 6.35 -15.10 2.99
CA TYR A 16 6.01 -14.55 4.30
C TYR A 16 6.31 -13.05 4.41
N ALA A 17 7.48 -12.62 3.90
CA ALA A 17 7.86 -11.21 3.90
C ALA A 17 6.92 -10.33 3.06
N VAL A 18 6.32 -10.88 1.99
CA VAL A 18 5.28 -10.18 1.21
C VAL A 18 3.96 -10.14 1.99
N VAL A 19 3.42 -11.31 2.38
CA VAL A 19 2.05 -11.41 2.91
C VAL A 19 1.89 -10.79 4.29
N ARG A 20 2.93 -10.73 5.12
CA ARG A 20 2.87 -10.05 6.43
C ARG A 20 2.54 -8.55 6.31
N HIS A 21 2.70 -7.97 5.13
CA HIS A 21 2.35 -6.59 4.84
C HIS A 21 0.91 -6.43 4.35
N LEU A 22 0.14 -7.50 4.19
CA LEU A 22 -1.23 -7.45 3.68
C LEU A 22 -2.28 -7.55 4.81
N PRO A 23 -3.50 -7.05 4.58
CA PRO A 23 -4.64 -7.29 5.47
C PRO A 23 -4.89 -8.79 5.69
N ALA A 24 -5.23 -9.20 6.91
CA ALA A 24 -5.36 -10.61 7.30
C ALA A 24 -6.34 -11.41 6.42
N ASN A 25 -7.38 -10.75 5.89
CA ASN A 25 -8.36 -11.36 4.98
C ASN A 25 -7.82 -11.65 3.57
N GLN A 26 -6.70 -11.06 3.16
CA GLN A 26 -6.07 -11.28 1.85
C GLN A 26 -4.82 -12.17 1.93
N GLN A 27 -4.26 -12.39 3.14
CA GLN A 27 -2.96 -13.05 3.30
C GLN A 27 -2.93 -14.47 2.73
N LYS A 28 -3.95 -15.30 3.00
CA LYS A 28 -3.99 -16.70 2.56
C LYS A 28 -4.08 -16.83 1.04
N ASP A 29 -4.94 -16.02 0.44
CA ASP A 29 -5.19 -16.06 -1.00
C ASP A 29 -3.93 -15.61 -1.76
N VAL A 30 -3.32 -14.50 -1.33
CA VAL A 30 -2.07 -14.00 -1.93
C VAL A 30 -0.88 -14.92 -1.64
N GLU A 31 -0.83 -15.59 -0.49
CA GLU A 31 0.19 -16.59 -0.21
C GLU A 31 0.16 -17.74 -1.22
N GLN A 32 -1.04 -18.27 -1.51
CA GLN A 32 -1.20 -19.35 -2.49
C GLN A 32 -0.88 -18.86 -3.90
N GLU A 33 -1.44 -17.72 -4.30
CA GLU A 33 -1.20 -17.14 -5.63
C GLU A 33 0.29 -16.89 -5.87
N LEU A 34 1.00 -16.32 -4.90
CA LEU A 34 2.42 -16.01 -5.03
C LEU A 34 3.28 -17.27 -5.12
N LYS A 35 2.92 -18.34 -4.39
CA LYS A 35 3.63 -19.64 -4.51
C LYS A 35 3.44 -20.23 -5.91
N THR A 36 2.21 -20.23 -6.42
CA THR A 36 1.93 -20.70 -7.80
C THR A 36 2.68 -19.86 -8.83
N LEU A 37 2.71 -18.53 -8.68
CA LEU A 37 3.48 -17.66 -9.58
C LEU A 37 4.98 -17.99 -9.57
N ILE A 38 5.57 -18.24 -8.40
CA ILE A 38 6.98 -18.64 -8.28
C ILE A 38 7.23 -19.99 -8.97
N GLU A 39 6.33 -20.96 -8.78
CA GLU A 39 6.38 -22.26 -9.46
C GLU A 39 6.33 -22.10 -10.97
N ASP A 40 5.36 -21.33 -11.51
CA ASP A 40 5.22 -21.06 -12.94
C ASP A 40 6.47 -20.37 -13.54
N MET A 41 7.06 -19.42 -12.81
CA MET A 41 8.30 -18.75 -13.22
C MET A 41 9.50 -19.71 -13.24
N LEU A 42 9.58 -20.61 -12.26
CA LEU A 42 10.63 -21.63 -12.20
C LEU A 42 10.47 -22.65 -13.32
N GLU A 43 9.25 -23.10 -13.61
CA GLU A 43 8.96 -23.99 -14.74
C GLU A 43 9.31 -23.32 -16.07
N THR A 44 8.99 -22.04 -16.23
CA THR A 44 9.34 -21.28 -17.44
C THR A 44 10.85 -21.18 -17.63
N ARG A 45 11.61 -20.96 -16.55
CA ARG A 45 13.07 -20.81 -16.59
C ARG A 45 13.79 -22.15 -16.76
N CYS A 46 13.33 -23.20 -16.09
CA CYS A 46 14.02 -24.48 -16.04
C CYS A 46 13.48 -25.49 -17.07
N GLY A 47 12.29 -25.27 -17.60
CA GLY A 47 11.58 -26.24 -18.42
C GLY A 47 11.40 -27.56 -17.68
N THR A 48 11.89 -28.65 -18.27
CA THR A 48 11.85 -29.99 -17.67
C THR A 48 13.03 -30.28 -16.73
N ARG A 49 13.98 -29.33 -16.55
CA ARG A 49 15.11 -29.47 -15.63
C ARG A 49 14.64 -29.19 -14.20
N THR A 50 15.24 -29.88 -13.23
CA THR A 50 15.06 -29.55 -11.81
C THR A 50 15.65 -28.17 -11.51
N SER A 51 14.90 -27.32 -10.81
CA SER A 51 15.37 -26.00 -10.40
C SER A 51 16.54 -26.10 -9.43
N GLU A 52 17.58 -25.30 -9.64
CA GLU A 52 18.70 -25.15 -8.72
C GLU A 52 18.51 -23.94 -7.79
N LEU A 53 19.31 -23.83 -6.73
CA LEU A 53 19.16 -22.74 -5.76
C LEU A 53 19.28 -21.35 -6.42
N GLY A 54 20.20 -21.22 -7.39
CA GLY A 54 20.38 -19.98 -8.15
C GLY A 54 19.19 -19.61 -9.03
N ASP A 55 18.40 -20.59 -9.50
CA ASP A 55 17.18 -20.32 -10.27
C ASP A 55 16.10 -19.71 -9.36
N VAL A 56 15.97 -20.23 -8.13
CA VAL A 56 15.07 -19.66 -7.12
C VAL A 56 15.49 -18.25 -6.75
N GLU A 57 16.77 -18.02 -6.48
CA GLU A 57 17.29 -16.68 -6.19
C GLU A 57 17.00 -15.71 -7.34
N ALA A 58 17.23 -16.12 -8.59
CA ALA A 58 16.95 -15.30 -9.76
C ALA A 58 15.46 -14.94 -9.88
N VAL A 59 14.55 -15.89 -9.68
CA VAL A 59 13.10 -15.65 -9.70
C VAL A 59 12.69 -14.68 -8.59
N LEU A 60 13.18 -14.86 -7.37
CA LEU A 60 12.86 -13.97 -6.25
C LEU A 60 13.42 -12.55 -6.47
N ILE A 61 14.60 -12.41 -7.08
CA ILE A 61 15.16 -11.11 -7.48
C ILE A 61 14.31 -10.45 -8.56
N GLU A 62 13.83 -11.21 -9.53
CA GLU A 62 12.96 -10.72 -10.62
C GLU A 62 11.59 -10.24 -10.09
N LEU A 63 11.04 -10.93 -9.09
CA LEU A 63 9.83 -10.48 -8.38
C LEU A 63 10.04 -9.18 -7.59
N GLY A 64 11.27 -8.92 -7.14
CA GLY A 64 11.69 -7.67 -6.52
C GLY A 64 11.59 -7.63 -5.00
N VAL A 65 11.48 -6.43 -4.43
CA VAL A 65 11.49 -6.25 -2.98
C VAL A 65 10.12 -6.63 -2.38
N PRO A 66 10.06 -7.46 -1.32
CA PRO A 66 8.80 -7.98 -0.78
C PRO A 66 7.77 -6.90 -0.41
N TYR A 67 8.23 -5.78 0.15
CA TYR A 67 7.35 -4.67 0.54
C TYR A 67 6.74 -3.94 -0.67
N GLU A 68 7.51 -3.77 -1.74
CA GLU A 68 7.03 -3.15 -2.98
C GLU A 68 6.05 -4.07 -3.69
N LEU A 69 6.34 -5.37 -3.74
CA LEU A 69 5.43 -6.36 -4.29
C LEU A 69 4.11 -6.42 -3.49
N ALA A 70 4.18 -6.41 -2.16
CA ALA A 70 2.99 -6.34 -1.30
C ALA A 70 2.15 -5.08 -1.58
N ALA A 71 2.78 -3.95 -1.94
CA ALA A 71 2.04 -2.73 -2.29
C ALA A 71 1.22 -2.89 -3.59
N LYS A 72 1.60 -3.80 -4.50
CA LYS A 72 0.84 -4.11 -5.72
C LYS A 72 -0.41 -4.95 -5.43
N TYR A 73 -0.36 -5.81 -4.41
CA TYR A 73 -1.50 -6.62 -3.96
C TYR A 73 -2.51 -5.85 -3.11
N ARG A 74 -2.11 -4.73 -2.50
CA ARG A 74 -3.05 -3.91 -1.74
C ARG A 74 -3.98 -3.15 -2.69
N ASP A 75 -5.24 -3.56 -2.72
CA ASP A 75 -6.34 -2.77 -3.33
C ASP A 75 -6.44 -1.35 -2.75
N THR A 76 -5.99 -1.17 -1.51
CA THR A 76 -5.97 0.12 -0.82
C THR A 76 -4.54 0.68 -0.80
N LYS A 77 -4.24 1.62 -1.71
CA LYS A 77 -3.10 2.53 -1.50
C LYS A 77 -3.28 3.19 -0.12
N ARG A 78 -2.16 3.47 0.58
CA ARG A 78 -2.20 4.24 1.83
C ARG A 78 -2.67 5.66 1.53
N TYR A 79 -3.98 5.88 1.59
CA TYR A 79 -4.56 7.20 1.53
C TYR A 79 -4.73 7.74 2.96
N LEU A 80 -4.32 8.98 3.22
CA LEU A 80 -4.66 9.69 4.47
C LEU A 80 -6.20 9.81 4.63
N ILE A 81 -6.91 9.93 3.51
CA ILE A 81 -8.37 9.85 3.38
C ILE A 81 -8.67 9.02 2.13
N GLY A 82 -9.33 7.87 2.28
CA GLY A 82 -9.64 6.98 1.15
C GLY A 82 -10.42 7.67 0.03
N PRO A 83 -10.22 7.30 -1.25
CA PRO A 83 -10.84 7.96 -2.41
C PRO A 83 -12.37 8.01 -2.31
N GLN A 84 -13.00 7.00 -1.72
CA GLN A 84 -14.45 6.93 -1.51
C GLN A 84 -15.00 8.01 -0.55
N ARG A 85 -14.15 8.61 0.30
CA ARG A 85 -14.54 9.63 1.29
C ARG A 85 -13.85 10.98 1.07
N PHE A 86 -12.98 11.08 0.07
CA PHE A 86 -12.21 12.29 -0.22
C PHE A 86 -13.12 13.47 -0.57
N ASP A 87 -14.16 13.24 -1.36
CA ASP A 87 -15.11 14.29 -1.76
C ASP A 87 -15.90 14.85 -0.56
N ILE A 88 -16.32 13.97 0.35
CA ILE A 88 -17.01 14.37 1.59
C ILE A 88 -16.07 15.18 2.48
N TYR A 89 -14.81 14.77 2.59
CA TYR A 89 -13.80 15.50 3.34
C TYR A 89 -13.59 16.91 2.76
N VAL A 90 -13.44 17.05 1.44
CA VAL A 90 -13.28 18.36 0.78
C VAL A 90 -14.52 19.23 0.98
N MET A 91 -15.72 18.65 0.91
CA MET A 91 -16.96 19.37 1.20
C MET A 91 -16.99 19.90 2.63
N LEU A 92 -16.67 19.07 3.63
CA LEU A 92 -16.60 19.48 5.03
C LEU A 92 -15.54 20.57 5.24
N LEU A 93 -14.36 20.43 4.63
CA LEU A 93 -13.29 21.43 4.72
C LEU A 93 -13.75 22.78 4.17
N LYS A 94 -14.44 22.80 3.03
CA LYS A 94 -15.02 24.03 2.46
C LYS A 94 -16.03 24.67 3.40
N ILE A 95 -16.91 23.88 4.02
CA ILE A 95 -17.91 24.39 4.98
C ILE A 95 -17.21 25.01 6.18
N VAL A 96 -16.23 24.32 6.77
CA VAL A 96 -15.47 24.82 7.93
C VAL A 96 -14.76 26.13 7.59
N LEU A 97 -14.11 26.21 6.43
CA LEU A 97 -13.44 27.44 5.98
C LEU A 97 -14.44 28.58 5.74
N ALA A 98 -15.61 28.30 5.17
CA ALA A 98 -16.63 29.31 4.94
C ALA A 98 -17.20 29.85 6.27
N VAL A 99 -17.48 28.98 7.24
CA VAL A 99 -17.97 29.37 8.56
C VAL A 99 -16.91 30.15 9.33
N ALA A 100 -15.67 29.67 9.37
CA ALA A 100 -14.57 30.36 10.04
C ALA A 100 -14.29 31.72 9.41
N GLY A 101 -14.21 31.80 8.08
CA GLY A 101 -14.02 33.05 7.34
C GLY A 101 -15.18 34.02 7.55
N GLY A 102 -16.42 33.53 7.52
CA GLY A 102 -17.61 34.33 7.81
C GLY A 102 -17.63 34.89 9.23
N ALA A 103 -17.25 34.08 10.23
CA ALA A 103 -17.17 34.52 11.62
C ALA A 103 -16.10 35.60 11.82
N ILE A 104 -14.91 35.42 11.22
CA ILE A 104 -13.83 36.41 11.26
C ILE A 104 -14.28 37.71 10.58
N ALA A 105 -14.87 37.62 9.37
CA ALA A 105 -15.35 38.79 8.65
C ALA A 105 -16.43 39.55 9.44
N LEU A 106 -17.38 38.83 10.05
CA LEU A 106 -18.41 39.43 10.90
C LEU A 106 -17.80 40.12 12.12
N ALA A 107 -16.85 39.49 12.80
CA ALA A 107 -16.16 40.10 13.96
C ALA A 107 -15.42 41.38 13.57
N LEU A 108 -14.74 41.39 12.42
CA LEU A 108 -14.06 42.58 11.88
C LEU A 108 -15.06 43.70 11.54
N MET A 109 -16.20 43.37 10.93
CA MET A 109 -17.26 44.34 10.62
C MET A 109 -17.84 44.97 11.90
N ILE A 110 -18.10 44.17 12.93
CA ILE A 110 -18.56 44.66 14.23
C ILE A 110 -17.51 45.56 14.87
N SER A 111 -16.24 45.13 14.89
CA SER A 111 -15.14 45.92 15.44
C SER A 111 -15.01 47.28 14.74
N TYR A 112 -15.07 47.31 13.41
CA TYR A 112 -14.99 48.55 12.63
C TYR A 112 -16.18 49.49 12.89
N ALA A 113 -17.37 48.94 13.13
CA ALA A 113 -18.56 49.73 13.41
C ALA A 113 -18.56 50.33 14.83
N LEU A 114 -17.99 49.62 15.81
CA LEU A 114 -17.94 50.07 17.21
C LEU A 114 -16.77 51.01 17.49
N ASP A 115 -15.57 50.67 17.00
CA ASP A 115 -14.35 51.49 17.13
C ASP A 115 -13.72 51.66 15.74
N PRO A 116 -14.17 52.65 14.95
CA PRO A 116 -13.57 52.90 13.65
C PRO A 116 -12.09 53.26 13.86
N PRO A 117 -11.16 52.61 13.14
CA PRO A 117 -9.73 52.84 13.34
C PRO A 117 -9.42 54.32 13.09
N SER A 118 -9.01 55.04 14.13
CA SER A 118 -8.51 56.41 14.03
C SER A 118 -7.18 56.37 13.28
N GLY A 119 -7.24 56.61 11.97
CA GLY A 119 -6.08 56.97 11.15
C GLY A 119 -5.51 58.32 11.54
#